data_AF-A0A811USD6-F1
#
_entry.id   AF-A0A811USD6-F1
#
_cell.length_a   1.000
_cell.length_b   1.000
_cell.length_c   1.000
_cell.angle_alpha   90.00
_cell.angle_beta   90.00
_cell.angle_gamma   90.00
#
_symmetry.space_group_name_H-M   'P 1'
#
loop_
_entity.id
_entity.type
_entity.pdbx_description
1 polymer ?
#
loop_
_entity_poly.entity_id
_entity_poly.type
_entity_poly.pdbx_seq_one_letter_code
_entity_poly.pdbx_strand_id
1 'polypeptide(L)'
;MVCTRYVPMKTTQTQSQNKTIVGSNTSGVTESCIAKDGAKKSISMTDMYIDNSEPSENVGQIHFSLEYDFQNTTLILKVLQGKELPAKDLSGTSDPYVRVTLLPDKKHRLETKIKRRTLNPRWNETFYFEGFPIQKLQSRVLHLHVFDYDRFSRDDSIGEVFLPLCQVTEIVL
;
A
#
# COMPACT_ATOMS: atom_id res chain seq x y z
N MET A 1 0.27 -17.59 7.61
CA MET A 1 -0.66 -16.64 8.27
C MET A 1 0.04 -15.29 8.35
N VAL A 2 -0.09 -14.45 7.32
CA VAL A 2 0.54 -13.12 7.32
C VAL A 2 -0.44 -12.16 7.98
N CYS A 3 -0.27 -11.95 9.28
CA CYS A 3 -0.90 -10.86 10.01
C CYS A 3 0.10 -9.71 10.05
N THR A 4 0.13 -8.86 9.03
CA THR A 4 0.95 -7.66 9.09
C THR A 4 0.26 -6.62 9.95
N ARG A 5 0.76 -6.42 11.17
CA ARG A 5 0.81 -5.05 11.71
C ARG A 5 1.83 -4.31 10.86
N TYR A 6 1.43 -3.19 10.29
CA TYR A 6 2.38 -2.24 9.72
C TYR A 6 3.38 -1.85 10.81
N VAL A 7 4.66 -2.17 10.60
CA VAL A 7 5.78 -1.63 11.39
C VAL A 7 6.77 -1.06 10.37
N PRO A 8 6.82 0.27 10.18
CA PRO A 8 7.83 0.86 9.32
C PRO A 8 9.23 0.57 9.90
N MET A 9 10.13 0.05 9.05
CA MET A 9 11.53 -0.19 9.42
C MET A 9 12.18 1.13 9.87
N LYS A 10 12.82 1.11 11.05
CA LYS A 10 13.65 2.22 11.52
C LYS A 10 14.97 2.23 10.76
N THR A 11 15.19 3.25 9.94
CA THR A 11 16.53 3.53 9.41
C THR A 11 17.32 4.32 10.46
N THR A 12 18.33 3.69 11.05
CA THR A 12 19.30 4.38 11.89
C THR A 12 20.19 5.24 11.00
N GLN A 13 20.14 6.56 11.13
CA GLN A 13 21.11 7.45 10.49
C GLN A 13 22.21 7.82 11.50
N THR A 14 23.43 7.43 11.16
CA THR A 14 24.68 7.86 11.80
C THR A 14 24.87 9.36 11.57
N GLN A 15 25.07 10.11 12.66
CA GLN A 15 25.37 11.54 12.62
C GLN A 15 26.75 11.80 12.00
N SER A 16 26.83 12.81 11.14
CA SER A 16 28.05 13.61 11.01
C SER A 16 27.66 15.08 10.95
N GLN A 17 28.15 15.84 11.93
CA GLN A 17 27.94 17.26 12.12
C GLN A 17 28.79 18.05 11.11
N ASN A 18 28.32 19.23 10.68
CA ASN A 18 29.16 20.44 10.66
C ASN A 18 28.34 21.73 10.46
N LYS A 19 28.69 22.72 11.30
CA LYS A 19 28.21 24.10 11.40
C LYS A 19 28.71 25.01 10.26
N THR A 20 28.02 26.14 10.04
CA THR A 20 28.53 27.55 10.00
C THR A 20 27.78 28.43 8.96
N ILE A 21 26.88 29.35 9.37
CA ILE A 21 26.99 30.84 9.54
C ILE A 21 26.45 31.69 8.34
N VAL A 22 25.36 32.44 8.64
CA VAL A 22 24.96 33.85 8.31
C VAL A 22 24.73 34.34 6.86
N GLY A 23 23.59 35.04 6.64
CA GLY A 23 23.55 36.28 5.81
C GLY A 23 22.38 36.53 4.84
N SER A 24 21.30 37.18 5.33
CA SER A 24 20.46 38.26 4.74
C SER A 24 20.16 38.44 3.21
N ASN A 25 18.85 38.62 2.94
CA ASN A 25 18.15 39.66 2.13
C ASN A 25 18.02 39.66 0.58
N THR A 26 16.76 39.97 0.19
CA THR A 26 16.25 40.76 -0.97
C THR A 26 15.76 40.08 -2.26
N SER A 27 14.77 40.77 -2.84
CA SER A 27 13.73 40.40 -3.79
C SER A 27 14.09 40.69 -5.25
N GLY A 28 13.51 39.93 -6.20
CA GLY A 28 13.10 40.46 -7.50
C GLY A 28 13.73 39.86 -8.78
N VAL A 29 12.84 39.34 -9.65
CA VAL A 29 12.80 39.48 -11.13
C VAL A 29 13.64 38.52 -12.03
N THR A 30 12.88 37.76 -12.84
CA THR A 30 13.05 37.16 -14.20
C THR A 30 14.23 36.27 -14.64
N GLU A 31 13.82 35.17 -15.30
CA GLU A 31 14.35 34.48 -16.49
C GLU A 31 15.68 33.69 -16.50
N SER A 32 15.49 32.41 -16.84
CA SER A 32 16.28 31.55 -17.75
C SER A 32 17.41 30.65 -17.22
N CYS A 33 17.32 29.42 -17.74
CA CYS A 33 18.23 28.28 -17.86
C CYS A 33 19.65 28.31 -17.22
N ILE A 34 19.91 27.36 -16.31
CA ILE A 34 21.23 26.67 -16.21
C ILE A 34 21.00 25.21 -15.76
N ALA A 35 21.45 24.27 -16.59
CA ALA A 35 21.54 22.85 -16.27
C ALA A 35 22.49 22.62 -15.09
N LYS A 36 22.07 21.83 -14.10
CA LYS A 36 23.00 21.23 -13.12
C LYS A 36 22.68 19.75 -12.95
N ASP A 37 23.73 18.95 -13.14
CA ASP A 37 23.81 17.53 -12.85
C ASP A 37 23.16 17.19 -11.51
N GLY A 38 22.02 16.50 -11.60
CA GLY A 38 21.43 15.78 -10.48
C GLY A 38 21.71 14.31 -10.69
N ALA A 39 22.66 13.77 -9.93
CA ALA A 39 22.89 12.33 -9.83
C ALA A 39 21.53 11.62 -9.76
N LYS A 40 21.23 10.79 -10.76
CA LYS A 40 20.03 9.94 -10.79
C LYS A 40 20.15 8.94 -9.65
N LYS A 41 19.74 9.34 -8.45
CA LYS A 41 19.54 8.44 -7.32
C LYS A 41 18.47 7.47 -7.81
N SER A 42 18.85 6.21 -8.05
CA SER A 42 17.93 5.15 -8.42
C SER A 42 16.91 5.02 -7.31
N ILE A 43 15.73 5.62 -7.49
CA ILE A 43 14.67 5.60 -6.49
C ILE A 43 14.21 4.14 -6.38
N SER A 44 14.22 3.58 -5.18
CA SER A 44 13.75 2.21 -5.00
C SER A 44 12.27 2.18 -5.38
N MET A 45 11.82 1.08 -6.00
CA MET A 45 10.40 0.86 -6.28
C MET A 45 9.55 1.00 -5.00
N THR A 46 10.13 0.68 -3.84
CA THR A 46 9.53 0.85 -2.52
C THR A 46 9.36 2.32 -2.13
N ASP A 47 10.34 3.17 -2.42
CA ASP A 47 10.34 4.60 -2.02
C ASP A 47 9.22 5.40 -2.71
N MET A 48 8.75 4.95 -3.87
CA MET A 48 7.64 5.58 -4.57
C MET A 48 6.26 5.30 -3.92
N TYR A 49 6.15 4.25 -3.11
CA TYR A 49 4.89 3.83 -2.48
C TYR A 49 4.87 4.08 -0.96
N ILE A 50 5.91 4.68 -0.40
CA ILE A 50 5.94 5.09 1.01
C ILE A 50 5.22 6.43 1.12
N ASP A 51 4.04 6.40 1.73
CA ASP A 51 3.37 7.63 2.18
C ASP A 51 4.15 8.19 3.38
N ASN A 52 4.63 9.43 3.25
CA ASN A 52 5.32 10.17 4.32
C ASN A 52 4.33 10.90 5.25
N SER A 53 3.04 10.54 5.22
CA SER A 53 2.05 11.07 6.14
C SER A 53 2.32 10.62 7.57
N GLU A 54 2.12 11.53 8.52
CA GLU A 54 2.12 11.23 9.96
C GLU A 54 1.19 10.03 10.22
N PRO A 55 1.57 9.07 11.10
CA PRO A 55 0.76 7.89 11.35
C PRO A 55 -0.64 8.33 11.79
N SER A 56 -1.61 8.18 10.89
CA SER A 56 -3.00 8.44 11.20
C SER A 56 -3.47 7.43 12.25
N GLU A 57 -4.54 7.81 12.93
CA GLU A 57 -5.26 6.99 13.92
C GLU A 57 -5.36 5.53 13.47
N ASN A 58 -5.38 4.59 14.42
CA ASN A 58 -5.49 3.16 14.14
C ASN A 58 -6.61 2.86 13.13
N VAL A 59 -6.25 2.58 11.87
CA VAL A 59 -7.18 2.29 10.76
C VAL A 59 -7.65 0.84 10.73
N GLY A 60 -7.36 0.07 11.79
CA GLY A 60 -7.70 -1.34 11.91
C GLY A 60 -6.67 -2.27 11.28
N GLN A 61 -7.07 -3.52 11.07
CA GLN A 61 -6.22 -4.60 10.56
C GLN A 61 -6.89 -5.34 9.41
N ILE A 62 -6.10 -5.77 8.43
CA ILE A 62 -6.54 -6.67 7.35
C ILE A 62 -5.74 -7.98 7.43
N HIS A 63 -6.44 -9.10 7.33
CA HIS A 63 -5.85 -10.43 7.30
C HIS A 63 -6.00 -11.04 5.91
N PHE A 64 -4.89 -11.53 5.35
CA PHE A 64 -4.87 -12.21 4.07
C PHE A 64 -3.78 -13.30 4.03
N SER A 65 -3.83 -14.18 3.04
CA SER A 65 -2.73 -15.09 2.70
C SER A 65 -2.34 -14.95 1.24
N LEU A 66 -1.10 -15.29 0.94
CA LEU A 66 -0.54 -15.26 -0.39
C LEU A 66 0.23 -16.58 -0.61
N GLU A 67 -0.10 -17.27 -1.69
CA GLU A 67 0.43 -18.57 -2.06
C GLU A 67 0.80 -18.52 -3.56
N TYR A 68 1.79 -19.31 -3.99
CA TYR A 68 2.15 -19.42 -5.39
C TYR A 68 2.13 -20.89 -5.80
N ASP A 69 1.25 -21.21 -6.73
CA ASP A 69 1.15 -22.53 -7.32
C ASP A 69 2.08 -22.60 -8.55
N PHE A 70 3.19 -23.31 -8.39
CA PHE A 70 4.18 -23.50 -9.47
C PHE A 70 3.67 -24.38 -10.59
N GLN A 71 2.80 -25.36 -10.30
CA GLN A 71 2.29 -26.29 -11.32
C GLN A 71 1.38 -25.53 -12.30
N ASN A 72 0.54 -24.65 -11.76
CA ASN A 72 -0.40 -23.86 -12.55
C ASN A 72 0.12 -22.47 -12.93
N THR A 73 1.33 -22.10 -12.46
CA THR A 73 1.91 -20.76 -12.66
C THR A 73 0.94 -19.65 -12.20
N THR A 74 0.44 -19.79 -10.97
CA THR A 74 -0.66 -18.95 -10.45
C THR A 74 -0.28 -18.34 -9.11
N LEU A 75 -0.41 -17.01 -9.00
CA LEU A 75 -0.37 -16.33 -7.71
C LEU A 75 -1.78 -16.32 -7.10
N ILE A 76 -1.91 -16.78 -5.87
CA ILE A 76 -3.18 -16.96 -5.18
C ILE A 76 -3.22 -16.02 -3.98
N LEU A 77 -4.14 -15.05 -4.00
CA LEU A 77 -4.40 -14.16 -2.89
C LEU A 77 -5.72 -14.55 -2.22
N LYS A 78 -5.70 -14.76 -0.90
CA LYS A 78 -6.92 -14.95 -0.13
C LYS A 78 -7.13 -13.79 0.83
N VAL A 79 -8.16 -12.98 0.59
CA VAL A 79 -8.57 -11.89 1.48
C VAL A 79 -9.57 -12.43 2.50
N LEU A 80 -9.14 -12.54 3.76
CA LEU A 80 -9.88 -13.26 4.80
C LEU A 80 -10.87 -12.34 5.51
N GLN A 81 -10.36 -11.36 6.26
CA GLN A 81 -11.18 -10.51 7.12
C GLN A 81 -10.48 -9.19 7.47
N GLY A 82 -11.29 -8.21 7.85
CA GLY A 82 -10.86 -6.99 8.51
C GLY A 82 -11.18 -7.07 10.00
N LYS A 83 -10.44 -6.35 10.82
CA LYS A 83 -10.68 -6.21 12.26
C LYS A 83 -10.51 -4.77 12.70
N GLU A 84 -11.40 -4.34 13.59
CA GLU A 84 -11.32 -3.01 14.23
C GLU A 84 -11.19 -1.88 13.20
N LEU A 85 -11.89 -2.00 12.06
CA LEU A 85 -11.93 -0.92 11.08
C LEU A 85 -12.64 0.31 11.68
N PRO A 86 -12.25 1.54 11.31
CA PRO A 86 -12.94 2.74 11.75
C PRO A 86 -14.34 2.81 11.13
N ALA A 87 -15.29 3.38 11.88
CA ALA A 87 -16.59 3.74 11.32
C ALA A 87 -16.45 5.01 10.47
N LYS A 88 -16.90 4.96 9.22
CA LYS A 88 -16.99 6.16 8.35
C LYS A 88 -18.43 6.64 8.18
N ASP A 89 -19.42 5.76 8.33
CA ASP A 89 -20.82 6.15 8.31
C ASP A 89 -21.28 6.84 9.60
N LEU A 90 -22.26 7.75 9.46
CA LEU A 90 -23.02 8.32 10.59
C LEU A 90 -23.73 7.25 11.44
N SER A 91 -23.90 6.05 10.92
CA SER A 91 -24.47 4.90 11.63
C SER A 91 -23.56 4.35 12.74
N GLY A 92 -22.30 4.77 12.78
CA GLY A 92 -21.29 4.22 13.69
C GLY A 92 -20.71 2.89 13.20
N THR A 93 -20.91 2.55 11.92
CA THR A 93 -20.32 1.38 11.26
C THR A 93 -19.71 1.78 9.90
N SER A 94 -19.33 0.78 9.11
CA SER A 94 -18.94 0.93 7.72
C SER A 94 -19.50 -0.24 6.90
N ASP A 95 -19.53 -0.09 5.58
CA ASP A 95 -19.82 -1.08 4.56
C ASP A 95 -18.52 -1.50 3.81
N PRO A 96 -17.53 -2.14 4.47
CA PRO A 96 -16.20 -2.29 3.91
C PRO A 96 -16.07 -3.30 2.75
N TYR A 97 -15.20 -2.96 1.79
CA TYR A 97 -14.68 -3.85 0.75
C TYR A 97 -13.19 -3.61 0.48
N VAL A 98 -12.53 -4.55 -0.18
CA VAL A 98 -11.10 -4.48 -0.50
C VAL A 98 -10.92 -4.45 -2.01
N ARG A 99 -10.18 -3.45 -2.49
CA ARG A 99 -9.67 -3.37 -3.86
C ARG A 99 -8.25 -3.93 -3.92
N VAL A 100 -8.02 -4.83 -4.87
CA VAL A 100 -6.77 -5.55 -5.08
C VAL A 100 -6.15 -5.13 -6.41
N THR A 101 -4.90 -4.69 -6.36
CA THR A 101 -4.13 -4.28 -7.55
C THR A 101 -2.71 -4.84 -7.51
N LEU A 102 -2.19 -5.31 -8.66
CA LEU A 102 -0.79 -5.72 -8.83
C LEU A 102 0.02 -4.64 -9.56
N LEU A 103 0.57 -3.72 -8.79
CA LEU A 103 1.32 -2.58 -9.32
C LEU A 103 2.59 -3.05 -10.07
N PRO A 104 3.01 -2.33 -11.14
CA PRO A 104 2.49 -1.03 -11.59
C PRO A 104 1.22 -1.10 -12.45
N ASP A 105 0.66 -2.28 -12.67
CA ASP A 105 -0.55 -2.42 -13.47
C ASP A 105 -1.77 -1.92 -12.70
N LYS A 106 -2.15 -0.65 -12.95
CA LYS A 106 -3.30 0.01 -12.34
C LYS A 106 -4.62 -0.25 -13.07
N LYS A 107 -4.60 -0.94 -14.22
CA LYS A 107 -5.81 -1.17 -15.03
C LYS A 107 -6.58 -2.38 -14.53
N HIS A 108 -5.87 -3.45 -14.18
CA HIS A 108 -6.49 -4.67 -13.65
C HIS A 108 -6.69 -4.52 -12.14
N ARG A 109 -7.97 -4.40 -11.75
CA ARG A 109 -8.39 -4.27 -10.37
C ARG A 109 -9.45 -5.33 -10.09
N LEU A 110 -9.31 -6.01 -8.97
CA LEU A 110 -10.30 -6.94 -8.46
C LEU A 110 -10.84 -6.40 -7.15
N GLU A 111 -12.09 -6.69 -6.83
CA GLU A 111 -12.73 -6.19 -5.62
C GLU A 111 -13.45 -7.33 -4.91
N THR A 112 -13.40 -7.33 -3.58
CA THR A 112 -14.24 -8.21 -2.78
C THR A 112 -15.69 -7.74 -2.79
N LYS A 113 -16.60 -8.58 -2.33
CA LYS A 113 -17.96 -8.13 -2.01
C LYS A 113 -17.95 -7.13 -0.85
N ILE A 114 -18.86 -6.17 -0.92
CA ILE A 114 -19.17 -5.25 0.17
C ILE A 114 -19.81 -6.02 1.34
N LYS A 115 -19.34 -5.75 2.55
CA LYS A 115 -19.92 -6.30 3.79
C LYS A 115 -20.58 -5.17 4.55
N ARG A 116 -21.92 -5.19 4.63
CA ARG A 116 -22.66 -4.05 5.20
C ARG A 116 -22.59 -3.98 6.72
N ARG A 117 -22.51 -2.76 7.25
CA ARG A 117 -22.66 -2.37 8.65
C ARG A 117 -21.79 -3.19 9.61
N THR A 118 -20.49 -3.28 9.31
CA THR A 118 -19.54 -4.02 10.12
C THR A 118 -18.15 -3.41 10.12
N LEU A 119 -17.54 -3.37 11.31
CA LEU A 119 -16.13 -2.98 11.51
C LEU A 119 -15.19 -4.21 11.53
N ASN A 120 -15.75 -5.42 11.42
CA ASN A 120 -15.04 -6.69 11.44
C ASN A 120 -15.51 -7.59 10.28
N PRO A 121 -15.36 -7.14 9.02
CA PRO A 121 -15.87 -7.87 7.86
C PRO A 121 -15.15 -9.21 7.67
N ARG A 122 -15.89 -10.24 7.24
CA ARG A 122 -15.34 -11.50 6.75
C ARG A 122 -15.63 -11.64 5.26
N TRP A 123 -14.60 -11.44 4.45
CA TRP A 123 -14.69 -11.59 2.98
C TRP A 123 -14.54 -13.05 2.59
N ASN A 124 -13.45 -13.70 3.01
CA ASN A 124 -13.07 -15.06 2.63
C ASN A 124 -13.09 -15.27 1.11
N GLU A 125 -12.57 -14.30 0.36
CA GLU A 125 -12.55 -14.30 -1.10
C GLU A 125 -11.15 -14.63 -1.60
N THR A 126 -11.06 -15.43 -2.67
CA THR A 126 -9.80 -15.87 -3.25
C THR A 126 -9.69 -15.34 -4.68
N PHE A 127 -8.56 -14.71 -4.97
CA PHE A 127 -8.24 -14.16 -6.28
C PHE A 127 -7.08 -14.96 -6.87
N TYR A 128 -7.28 -15.41 -8.11
CA TYR A 128 -6.30 -16.17 -8.87
C TYR A 128 -5.72 -15.27 -9.96
N PHE A 129 -4.41 -15.05 -9.92
CA PHE A 129 -3.67 -14.42 -10.99
C PHE A 129 -3.00 -15.52 -11.81
N GLU A 130 -3.77 -16.12 -12.72
CA GLU A 130 -3.33 -17.21 -13.58
C GLU A 130 -2.27 -16.75 -14.58
N GLY A 131 -1.34 -17.65 -14.92
CA GLY A 131 -0.25 -17.35 -15.85
C GLY A 131 0.70 -16.26 -15.36
N PHE A 132 0.78 -16.03 -14.04
CA PHE A 132 1.67 -15.04 -13.44
C PHE A 132 3.08 -15.64 -13.27
N PRO A 133 4.09 -15.24 -14.07
CA PRO A 133 5.41 -15.86 -14.00
C PRO A 133 6.13 -15.50 -12.70
N ILE A 134 6.78 -16.47 -12.08
CA ILE A 134 7.48 -16.31 -10.78
C ILE A 134 8.51 -15.17 -10.79
N GLN A 135 9.17 -14.93 -11.93
CA GLN A 135 10.16 -13.86 -12.09
C GLN A 135 9.54 -12.46 -11.92
N LYS A 136 8.23 -12.32 -12.15
CA LYS A 136 7.53 -11.05 -11.92
C LYS A 136 7.35 -10.73 -10.44
N LEU A 137 7.48 -11.68 -9.51
CA LEU A 137 7.41 -11.37 -8.07
C LEU A 137 8.44 -10.31 -7.66
N GLN A 138 9.59 -10.26 -8.32
CA GLN A 138 10.66 -9.30 -8.01
C GLN A 138 10.31 -7.84 -8.30
N SER A 139 9.36 -7.59 -9.21
CA SER A 139 9.03 -6.26 -9.74
C SER A 139 7.57 -5.85 -9.50
N ARG A 140 6.87 -6.56 -8.63
CA ARG A 140 5.43 -6.36 -8.37
C ARG A 140 5.17 -6.05 -6.91
N VAL A 141 4.22 -5.15 -6.70
CA VAL A 141 3.71 -4.79 -5.38
C VAL A 141 2.23 -5.15 -5.34
N LEU A 142 1.86 -5.98 -4.37
CA LEU A 142 0.46 -6.21 -4.03
C LEU A 142 -0.06 -5.00 -3.27
N HIS A 143 -1.06 -4.33 -3.83
CA HIS A 143 -1.74 -3.22 -3.21
C HIS A 143 -3.15 -3.66 -2.80
N LEU A 144 -3.40 -3.67 -1.50
CA LEU A 144 -4.72 -3.90 -0.92
C LEU A 144 -5.23 -2.59 -0.36
N HIS A 145 -6.36 -2.09 -0.86
CA HIS A 145 -6.94 -0.82 -0.43
C HIS A 145 -8.36 -1.08 0.09
N VAL A 146 -8.57 -0.80 1.37
CA VAL A 146 -9.86 -0.96 2.04
C VAL A 146 -10.65 0.34 1.90
N PHE A 147 -11.90 0.20 1.44
CA PHE A 147 -12.85 1.30 1.27
C PHE A 147 -14.11 1.04 2.09
N ASP A 148 -14.78 2.11 2.47
CA ASP A 148 -16.19 2.11 2.86
C ASP A 148 -17.06 2.42 1.64
N TYR A 149 -18.07 1.59 1.38
CA TYR A 149 -18.97 1.79 0.25
C TYR A 149 -20.08 2.79 0.57
N ASP A 150 -20.23 3.79 -0.28
CA ASP A 150 -21.27 4.80 -0.16
C ASP A 150 -22.26 4.76 -1.32
N ARG A 151 -23.56 4.73 -1.01
CA ARG A 151 -24.59 4.67 -2.06
C ARG A 151 -24.75 5.99 -2.83
N PHE A 152 -24.53 7.13 -2.16
CA PHE A 152 -24.88 8.46 -2.68
C PHE A 152 -23.69 9.43 -2.71
N SER A 153 -22.50 8.96 -2.34
CA SER A 153 -21.25 9.71 -2.31
C SER A 153 -20.13 8.88 -2.93
N ARG A 154 -18.91 9.42 -2.90
CA ARG A 154 -17.71 8.64 -3.24
C ARG A 154 -17.36 7.79 -2.04
N ASP A 155 -16.95 6.56 -2.29
CA ASP A 155 -16.44 5.64 -1.28
C ASP A 155 -15.28 6.26 -0.48
N ASP A 156 -15.36 6.12 0.85
CA ASP A 156 -14.35 6.63 1.76
C ASP A 156 -13.16 5.67 1.86
N SER A 157 -11.95 6.20 1.75
CA SER A 157 -10.74 5.43 1.99
C SER A 157 -10.58 5.14 3.48
N ILE A 158 -10.45 3.86 3.84
CA ILE A 158 -10.16 3.43 5.22
C ILE A 158 -8.66 3.31 5.43
N GLY A 159 -7.97 2.58 4.56
CA GLY A 159 -6.53 2.34 4.68
C GLY A 159 -6.02 1.41 3.60
N GLU A 160 -4.70 1.35 3.44
CA GLU A 160 -4.06 0.58 2.37
C GLU A 160 -2.79 -0.13 2.84
N VAL A 161 -2.45 -1.21 2.14
CA VAL A 161 -1.25 -2.01 2.34
C VAL A 161 -0.53 -2.16 1.01
N PHE A 162 0.74 -1.81 0.97
CA PHE A 162 1.66 -2.08 -0.12
C PHE A 162 2.64 -3.17 0.30
N LEU A 163 2.55 -4.33 -0.35
CA LEU A 163 3.43 -5.47 -0.09
C LEU A 163 4.27 -5.75 -1.34
N PRO A 164 5.56 -5.37 -1.35
CA PRO A 164 6.49 -5.84 -2.37
C PRO A 164 6.53 -7.37 -2.36
N LEU A 165 6.18 -8.00 -3.48
CA LEU A 165 6.06 -9.47 -3.54
C LEU A 165 7.40 -10.17 -3.37
N CYS A 166 8.51 -9.48 -3.63
CA CYS A 166 9.87 -9.96 -3.39
C CYS A 166 10.22 -10.13 -1.90
N GLN A 167 9.51 -9.47 -0.99
CA GLN A 167 9.78 -9.53 0.45
C GLN A 167 9.02 -10.67 1.14
N VAL A 168 8.16 -11.38 0.41
CA VAL A 168 7.40 -12.50 0.96
C VAL A 168 8.31 -13.73 0.97
N THR A 169 9.02 -13.93 2.07
CA THR A 169 9.97 -15.04 2.26
C THR A 169 9.28 -16.40 2.42
N GLU A 170 8.02 -16.40 2.85
CA GLU A 170 7.20 -17.58 3.12
C GLU A 170 5.95 -17.58 2.23
N ILE A 171 6.17 -17.56 0.91
CA ILE A 171 5.13 -18.07 0.01
C ILE A 171 5.20 -19.59 0.18
N VAL A 172 4.16 -20.20 0.77
CA VAL A 172 4.09 -21.65 0.96
C VAL A 172 4.36 -22.31 -0.39
N LEU A 173 5.48 -23.04 -0.48
CA LEU A 173 5.93 -23.78 -1.65
C LEU A 173 5.20 -25.12 -1.77
#